data_AF-A0A8H5TFC1-F1
#
_entry.id   AF-A0A8H5TFC1-F1
#
_cell.length_a   1.000
_cell.length_b   1.000
_cell.length_c   1.000
_cell.angle_alpha   90.00
_cell.angle_beta   90.00
_cell.angle_gamma   90.00
#
_symmetry.space_group_name_H-M   'P 1'
#
loop_
_entity.id
_entity.type
_entity.pdbx_description
1 polymer ?
#
loop_
_entity_poly.entity_id
_entity_poly.type
_entity_poly.pdbx_seq_one_letter_code
_entity_poly.pdbx_strand_id
1 'polypeptide(L)'
;MGEAPLSLTFLCQGFAFAIPQSIARAQSPKLAASLDAAQEISQNPVVTVEDFSLDTVNCMVEFFKSGCYAVDQRNFPSVLQAVGGSPAPEHFTRDVLTCHLQICAIGTHYGVPKLCELARDNIQKVFGGKWFDSVFLFTAAIVLKSKDDKLQRLLVTLARGHIHSLTTSIGFDHATMLKSFHPKLRDQDDTLQQNGDQTKSPTAPSIKKESSTELEAFRLQVSSLKQQVITVSSERDQLQEQISVASVKQEELRQSHADLAAERDLLRSKLSTLAAENEELWKVAAKKPVEMDRDEHGISNANKKSSAEIEAKENAKILETLQLELRVTRSESGLLKARWNKEKTKSSILTQENDDLKKSLELEKRSRVSITEFAQDDVRNALKDEQKVTTDLTAKLAQASQALETERKRTETLVQEVTQTKRNLELERQRSTGIPQRERERMQETISAQKSEISALVRGRDEIKRELKMVKTEKTNEIDRKWEITNKMNALIQTMDEWDECRHCGADFGSYVEDHGKLLVLRCSFCTTRHWS
;
A
#
# COMPACT_ATOMS: atom_id res chain seq x y z
N MET A 1 -52.13 20.14 -14.26
CA MET A 1 -52.09 18.91 -13.44
C MET A 1 -50.63 18.48 -13.42
N GLY A 2 -50.01 18.41 -12.23
CA GLY A 2 -48.59 18.04 -12.14
C GLY A 2 -48.44 16.54 -12.36
N GLU A 3 -47.65 16.14 -13.37
CA GLU A 3 -47.28 14.74 -13.58
C GLU A 3 -46.64 14.18 -12.30
N ALA A 4 -47.07 12.99 -11.88
CA ALA A 4 -46.47 12.33 -10.73
C ALA A 4 -44.98 12.09 -10.99
N PRO A 5 -44.08 12.43 -10.06
CA PRO A 5 -42.65 12.30 -10.28
C PRO A 5 -42.27 10.83 -10.47
N LEU A 6 -41.58 10.54 -11.58
CA LEU A 6 -41.12 9.20 -11.92
C LEU A 6 -40.24 8.62 -10.81
N SER A 7 -40.56 7.39 -10.39
CA SER A 7 -39.95 6.73 -9.24
C SER A 7 -39.38 5.35 -9.60
N LEU A 8 -38.35 4.94 -8.90
CA LEU A 8 -37.77 3.61 -8.90
C LEU A 8 -38.03 2.99 -7.54
N THR A 9 -38.59 1.77 -7.51
CA THR A 9 -38.89 1.08 -6.26
C THR A 9 -37.97 -0.11 -6.04
N PHE A 10 -37.28 -0.17 -4.90
CA PHE A 10 -36.58 -1.37 -4.45
C PHE A 10 -37.50 -2.21 -3.58
N LEU A 11 -37.64 -3.51 -3.88
CA LEU A 11 -38.41 -4.46 -3.08
C LEU A 11 -37.43 -5.40 -2.37
N CYS A 12 -37.38 -5.35 -1.04
CA CYS A 12 -36.51 -6.19 -0.22
C CYS A 12 -37.30 -6.79 0.93
N GLN A 13 -37.32 -8.13 1.03
CA GLN A 13 -38.01 -8.87 2.11
C GLN A 13 -39.48 -8.43 2.32
N GLY A 14 -40.18 -8.10 1.24
CA GLY A 14 -41.58 -7.61 1.29
C GLY A 14 -41.75 -6.12 1.58
N PHE A 15 -40.67 -5.38 1.86
CA PHE A 15 -40.70 -3.92 2.03
C PHE A 15 -40.34 -3.21 0.74
N ALA A 16 -41.11 -2.16 0.40
CA ALA A 16 -40.93 -1.36 -0.80
C ALA A 16 -40.33 0.01 -0.47
N PHE A 17 -39.25 0.38 -1.15
CA PHE A 17 -38.53 1.64 -0.98
C PHE A 17 -38.52 2.42 -2.28
N ALA A 18 -39.26 3.53 -2.35
CA ALA A 18 -39.29 4.39 -3.52
C ALA A 18 -38.23 5.50 -3.44
N ILE A 19 -37.51 5.70 -4.54
CA ILE A 19 -36.61 6.85 -4.76
C ILE A 19 -36.92 7.53 -6.11
N PRO A 20 -36.69 8.85 -6.24
CA PRO A 20 -36.85 9.54 -7.53
C PRO A 20 -35.86 9.00 -8.59
N GLN A 21 -36.35 8.75 -9.81
CA GLN A 21 -35.49 8.25 -10.90
C GLN A 21 -34.36 9.23 -11.26
N SER A 22 -34.60 10.53 -11.14
CA SER A 22 -33.58 11.57 -11.36
C SER A 22 -32.37 11.39 -10.43
N ILE A 23 -32.62 11.07 -9.16
CA ILE A 23 -31.60 10.83 -8.15
C ILE A 23 -30.88 9.50 -8.43
N ALA A 24 -31.62 8.44 -8.74
CA ALA A 24 -31.06 7.13 -9.08
C ALA A 24 -30.09 7.23 -10.27
N ARG A 25 -30.50 7.92 -11.34
CA ARG A 25 -29.68 8.16 -12.54
C ARG A 25 -28.43 8.98 -12.23
N ALA A 26 -28.57 10.05 -11.46
CA ALA A 26 -27.45 10.94 -11.14
C ALA A 26 -26.36 10.28 -10.29
N GLN A 27 -26.75 9.35 -9.42
CA GLN A 27 -25.84 8.74 -8.44
C GLN A 27 -25.37 7.33 -8.83
N SER A 28 -26.02 6.67 -9.80
CA SER A 28 -25.65 5.33 -10.27
C SER A 28 -25.70 5.19 -11.79
N PRO A 29 -24.54 4.99 -12.44
CA PRO A 29 -24.49 4.69 -13.87
C PRO A 29 -25.17 3.36 -14.24
N LYS A 30 -25.09 2.34 -13.36
CA LYS A 30 -25.72 1.04 -13.60
C LYS A 30 -27.24 1.14 -13.55
N LEU A 31 -27.78 1.86 -12.55
CA LEU A 31 -29.22 2.10 -12.47
C LEU A 31 -29.69 3.02 -13.58
N ALA A 32 -28.88 3.98 -14.04
CA ALA A 32 -29.22 4.80 -15.20
C ALA A 32 -29.43 3.93 -16.45
N ALA A 33 -28.46 3.08 -16.79
CA ALA A 33 -28.57 2.15 -17.91
C ALA A 33 -29.75 1.18 -17.76
N SER A 34 -29.98 0.67 -16.55
CA SER A 34 -31.12 -0.22 -16.26
C SER A 34 -32.47 0.50 -16.38
N LEU A 35 -32.55 1.76 -15.97
CA LEU A 35 -33.75 2.58 -16.09
C LEU A 35 -34.04 2.92 -17.55
N ASP A 36 -33.01 3.24 -18.33
CA ASP A 36 -33.17 3.55 -19.75
C ASP A 36 -33.67 2.33 -20.53
N ALA A 37 -33.18 1.13 -20.19
CA ALA A 37 -33.70 -0.14 -20.74
C ALA A 37 -35.13 -0.48 -20.26
N ALA A 38 -35.46 -0.18 -18.99
CA ALA A 38 -36.76 -0.50 -18.40
C ALA A 38 -37.86 0.52 -18.76
N GLN A 39 -37.50 1.71 -19.21
CA GLN A 39 -38.45 2.78 -19.54
C GLN A 39 -39.32 2.42 -20.76
N GLU A 40 -38.88 1.48 -21.60
CA GLU A 40 -39.69 0.89 -22.67
C GLU A 40 -40.82 -0.01 -22.15
N ILE A 41 -40.73 -0.48 -20.91
CA ILE A 41 -41.61 -1.51 -20.31
C ILE A 41 -42.51 -0.91 -19.22
N SER A 42 -41.99 -0.02 -18.37
CA SER A 42 -42.75 0.60 -17.27
C SER A 42 -42.23 2.00 -16.93
N GLN A 43 -43.16 2.91 -16.63
CA GLN A 43 -42.83 4.25 -16.14
C GLN A 43 -42.28 4.23 -14.70
N ASN A 44 -42.60 3.21 -13.89
CA ASN A 44 -42.13 3.07 -12.51
C ASN A 44 -41.60 1.64 -12.29
N PRO A 45 -40.34 1.37 -12.66
CA PRO A 45 -39.76 0.04 -12.53
C PRO A 45 -39.56 -0.36 -11.07
N VAL A 46 -39.66 -1.67 -10.83
CA VAL A 46 -39.45 -2.31 -9.52
C VAL A 46 -38.23 -3.22 -9.62
N VAL A 47 -37.29 -3.05 -8.69
CA VAL A 47 -36.06 -3.85 -8.58
C VAL A 47 -36.13 -4.68 -7.31
N THR A 48 -36.19 -6.00 -7.44
CA THR A 48 -36.15 -6.92 -6.31
C THR A 48 -34.71 -7.08 -5.81
N VAL A 49 -34.52 -7.01 -4.48
CA VAL A 49 -33.22 -7.15 -3.81
C VAL A 49 -33.29 -8.32 -2.84
N GLU A 50 -32.58 -9.41 -3.17
CA GLU A 50 -32.58 -10.66 -2.39
C GLU A 50 -31.28 -10.89 -1.62
N ASP A 51 -30.15 -10.43 -2.18
CA ASP A 51 -28.81 -10.72 -1.64
C ASP A 51 -28.38 -9.82 -0.46
N PHE A 52 -29.22 -8.86 -0.06
CA PHE A 52 -28.89 -7.86 0.95
C PHE A 52 -29.95 -7.80 2.04
N SER A 53 -29.49 -7.50 3.26
CA SER A 53 -30.38 -7.28 4.41
C SER A 53 -31.22 -6.01 4.25
N LEU A 54 -32.39 -6.01 4.89
CA LEU A 54 -33.30 -4.86 4.90
C LEU A 54 -32.61 -3.57 5.37
N ASP A 55 -31.81 -3.65 6.42
CA ASP A 55 -31.06 -2.50 6.96
C ASP A 55 -30.06 -1.94 5.94
N THR A 56 -29.37 -2.82 5.20
CA THR A 56 -28.42 -2.42 4.16
C THR A 56 -29.11 -1.69 3.01
N VAL A 57 -30.28 -2.19 2.58
CA VAL A 57 -31.10 -1.54 1.56
C VAL A 57 -31.63 -0.20 2.07
N ASN A 58 -32.09 -0.13 3.32
CA ASN A 58 -32.54 1.13 3.91
C ASN A 58 -31.42 2.18 3.96
N CYS A 59 -30.22 1.82 4.39
CA CYS A 59 -29.06 2.73 4.38
C CYS A 59 -28.73 3.22 2.97
N MET A 60 -28.80 2.37 1.95
CA MET A 60 -28.60 2.78 0.55
C MET A 60 -29.67 3.78 0.11
N VAL A 61 -30.94 3.54 0.46
CA VAL A 61 -32.07 4.43 0.13
C VAL A 61 -31.96 5.78 0.85
N GLU A 62 -31.60 5.78 2.13
CA GLU A 62 -31.30 7.01 2.88
C GLU A 62 -30.17 7.81 2.25
N PHE A 63 -29.14 7.12 1.75
CA PHE A 63 -28.04 7.75 1.04
C PHE A 63 -28.52 8.42 -0.26
N PHE A 64 -29.36 7.76 -1.06
CA PHE A 64 -29.93 8.41 -2.24
C PHE A 64 -30.69 9.69 -1.88
N LYS A 65 -31.45 9.69 -0.78
CA LYS A 65 -32.28 10.82 -0.34
C LYS A 65 -31.46 11.98 0.25
N SER A 66 -30.43 11.67 1.04
CA SER A 66 -29.75 12.67 1.89
C SER A 66 -28.25 12.82 1.61
N GLY A 67 -27.65 11.92 0.84
CA GLY A 67 -26.20 11.84 0.63
C GLY A 67 -25.43 11.25 1.83
N CYS A 68 -26.12 10.80 2.87
CA CYS A 68 -25.56 10.19 4.07
C CYS A 68 -26.41 8.97 4.48
N TYR A 69 -25.89 8.12 5.35
CA TYR A 69 -26.67 7.04 5.95
C TYR A 69 -26.26 6.86 7.42
N ALA A 70 -27.18 6.38 8.24
CA ALA A 70 -26.92 5.95 9.60
C ALA A 70 -27.22 4.46 9.73
N VAL A 71 -26.40 3.76 10.52
CA VAL A 71 -26.64 2.35 10.82
C VAL A 71 -27.42 2.28 12.14
N ASP A 72 -28.56 1.59 12.14
CA ASP A 72 -29.30 1.35 13.38
C ASP A 72 -28.60 0.26 14.20
N GLN A 73 -27.95 0.69 15.28
CA GLN A 73 -27.15 -0.19 16.14
C GLN A 73 -28.02 -1.07 17.05
N ARG A 74 -29.32 -0.77 17.19
CA ARG A 74 -30.24 -1.52 18.07
C ARG A 74 -30.50 -2.94 17.56
N ASN A 75 -30.40 -3.13 16.25
CA ASN A 75 -30.65 -4.41 15.58
C ASN A 75 -29.40 -5.29 15.47
N PHE A 76 -28.26 -4.87 16.05
CA PHE A 76 -27.04 -5.66 15.95
C PHE A 76 -27.15 -6.99 16.70
N PRO A 77 -26.68 -8.10 16.11
CA PRO A 77 -26.69 -9.41 16.75
C PRO A 77 -26.07 -9.39 18.15
N SER A 78 -24.96 -8.67 18.34
CA SER A 78 -24.31 -8.51 19.64
C SER A 78 -25.18 -7.79 20.68
N VAL A 79 -25.99 -6.81 20.26
CA VAL A 79 -26.91 -6.08 21.13
C VAL A 79 -28.13 -6.94 21.47
N LEU A 80 -28.69 -7.65 20.49
CA LEU A 80 -29.84 -8.53 20.70
C LEU A 80 -29.50 -9.75 21.57
N GLN A 81 -28.27 -10.26 21.48
CA GLN A 81 -27.79 -11.37 22.33
C GLN A 81 -27.39 -10.93 23.74
N ALA A 82 -27.15 -9.63 23.95
CA ALA A 82 -26.84 -9.09 25.27
C ALA A 82 -28.15 -8.91 26.07
N VAL A 83 -28.61 -9.98 26.72
CA VAL A 83 -29.81 -9.97 27.57
C VAL A 83 -29.60 -9.07 28.79
N GLY A 84 -29.89 -7.76 28.66
CA GLY A 84 -29.87 -6.79 29.75
C GLY A 84 -28.50 -6.21 30.13
N GLY A 85 -27.46 -6.43 29.32
CA GLY A 85 -26.10 -5.89 29.52
C GLY A 85 -25.54 -5.18 28.30
N SER A 86 -24.38 -4.52 28.43
CA SER A 86 -23.68 -3.95 27.27
C SER A 86 -22.99 -5.07 26.46
N PRO A 87 -23.07 -5.04 25.12
CA PRO A 87 -22.43 -6.04 24.27
C PRO A 87 -20.90 -6.00 24.43
N ALA A 88 -20.24 -7.13 24.22
CA ALA A 88 -18.78 -7.19 24.21
C ALA A 88 -18.23 -6.22 23.13
N PRO A 89 -17.27 -5.34 23.45
CA PRO A 89 -16.80 -4.30 22.54
C PRO A 89 -16.30 -4.83 21.19
N GLU A 90 -15.65 -5.99 21.17
CA GLU A 90 -15.16 -6.64 19.93
C GLU A 90 -16.31 -7.07 19.02
N HIS A 91 -17.33 -7.73 19.58
CA HIS A 91 -18.50 -8.19 18.81
C HIS A 91 -19.33 -7.02 18.30
N PHE A 92 -19.50 -5.98 19.11
CA PHE A 92 -20.16 -4.76 18.68
C PHE A 92 -19.42 -4.08 17.52
N THR A 93 -18.09 -3.94 17.63
CA THR A 93 -17.26 -3.35 16.57
C THR A 93 -17.32 -4.18 15.28
N ARG A 94 -17.35 -5.51 15.41
CA ARG A 94 -17.50 -6.44 14.28
C ARG A 94 -18.84 -6.24 13.56
N ASP A 95 -19.93 -6.07 14.29
CA ASP A 95 -21.26 -5.85 13.72
C ASP A 95 -21.31 -4.51 12.96
N VAL A 96 -20.78 -3.43 13.55
CA VAL A 96 -20.65 -2.11 12.89
C VAL A 96 -19.88 -2.22 11.56
N LEU A 97 -18.73 -2.91 11.57
CA LEU A 97 -17.92 -3.09 10.36
C LEU A 97 -18.63 -3.93 9.31
N THR A 98 -19.33 -5.00 9.73
CA THR A 98 -20.10 -5.86 8.84
C THR A 98 -21.17 -5.05 8.10
N CYS A 99 -21.87 -4.14 8.78
CA CYS A 99 -22.82 -3.24 8.15
C CYS A 99 -22.17 -2.35 7.08
N HIS A 100 -21.05 -1.68 7.40
CA HIS A 100 -20.39 -0.83 6.41
C HIS A 100 -19.82 -1.63 5.22
N LEU A 101 -19.36 -2.86 5.44
CA LEU A 101 -18.94 -3.78 4.37
C LEU A 101 -20.11 -4.15 3.45
N GLN A 102 -21.27 -4.51 4.03
CA GLN A 102 -22.48 -4.79 3.27
C GLN A 102 -22.94 -3.56 2.46
N ILE A 103 -22.85 -2.36 3.03
CA ILE A 103 -23.19 -1.10 2.36
C ILE A 103 -22.20 -0.81 1.20
N CYS A 104 -20.92 -1.12 1.37
CA CYS A 104 -19.94 -1.03 0.28
C CYS A 104 -20.23 -2.04 -0.83
N ALA A 105 -20.66 -3.26 -0.46
CA ALA A 105 -21.00 -4.31 -1.41
C ALA A 105 -22.27 -3.97 -2.22
N ILE A 106 -23.35 -3.50 -1.59
CA ILE A 106 -24.57 -3.08 -2.29
C ILE A 106 -24.31 -1.87 -3.18
N GLY A 107 -23.48 -0.92 -2.71
CA GLY A 107 -23.04 0.21 -3.52
C GLY A 107 -22.27 -0.24 -4.75
N THR A 108 -21.40 -1.24 -4.64
CA THR A 108 -20.68 -1.81 -5.79
C THR A 108 -21.63 -2.56 -6.74
N HIS A 109 -22.58 -3.31 -6.19
CA HIS A 109 -23.59 -4.06 -6.94
C HIS A 109 -24.40 -3.14 -7.86
N TYR A 110 -24.99 -2.08 -7.28
CA TYR A 110 -25.77 -1.09 -8.02
C TYR A 110 -24.94 0.07 -8.58
N GLY A 111 -23.61 0.04 -8.46
CA GLY A 111 -22.73 1.06 -9.06
C GLY A 111 -22.97 2.47 -8.51
N VAL A 112 -22.98 2.65 -7.19
CA VAL A 112 -23.11 3.92 -6.47
C VAL A 112 -21.74 4.27 -5.85
N PRO A 113 -20.84 4.98 -6.56
CA PRO A 113 -19.44 5.12 -6.13
C PRO A 113 -19.30 5.93 -4.84
N LYS A 114 -20.09 7.01 -4.69
CA LYS A 114 -20.05 7.89 -3.50
C LYS A 114 -20.52 7.17 -2.23
N LEU A 115 -21.44 6.21 -2.34
CA LEU A 115 -21.86 5.37 -1.22
C LEU A 115 -20.70 4.46 -0.77
N CYS A 116 -19.97 3.87 -1.72
CA CYS A 116 -18.81 3.04 -1.44
C CYS A 116 -17.66 3.86 -0.81
N GLU A 117 -17.48 5.11 -1.23
CA GLU A 117 -16.53 6.05 -0.61
C GLU A 117 -16.92 6.33 0.84
N LEU A 118 -18.17 6.72 1.10
CA LEU A 118 -18.64 6.99 2.45
C LEU A 118 -18.56 5.75 3.35
N ALA A 119 -18.86 4.56 2.82
CA ALA A 119 -18.71 3.31 3.56
C ALA A 119 -17.27 2.99 3.90
N ARG A 120 -16.33 3.18 2.97
CA ARG A 120 -14.89 3.02 3.23
C ARG A 120 -14.38 4.02 4.26
N ASP A 121 -14.83 5.28 4.21
CA ASP A 121 -14.47 6.29 5.20
C ASP A 121 -14.97 5.92 6.59
N ASN A 122 -16.19 5.38 6.70
CA ASN A 122 -16.73 4.92 7.97
C ASN A 122 -15.99 3.69 8.50
N ILE A 123 -15.62 2.73 7.64
CA ILE A 123 -14.74 1.60 8.03
C ILE A 123 -13.42 2.11 8.59
N GLN A 124 -12.80 3.09 7.92
CA GLN A 124 -11.57 3.71 8.38
C GLN A 124 -11.75 4.42 9.74
N LYS A 125 -12.85 5.15 9.95
CA LYS A 125 -13.16 5.78 11.23
C LYS A 125 -13.33 4.77 12.36
N VAL A 126 -13.98 3.64 12.09
CA VAL A 126 -14.16 2.58 13.10
C VAL A 126 -12.80 2.02 13.55
N PHE A 127 -11.90 1.73 12.61
CA PHE A 127 -10.54 1.29 12.94
C PHE A 127 -9.66 2.39 13.55
N GLY A 128 -9.92 3.66 13.24
CA GLY A 128 -9.27 4.82 13.87
C GLY A 128 -9.68 5.05 15.32
N GLY A 129 -10.74 4.37 15.79
CA GLY A 129 -11.13 4.34 17.20
C GLY A 129 -10.35 3.30 17.99
N LYS A 130 -11.01 2.21 18.38
CA LYS A 130 -10.38 1.12 19.14
C LYS A 130 -10.02 -0.03 18.21
N TRP A 131 -8.73 -0.37 18.17
CA TRP A 131 -8.22 -1.46 17.36
C TRP A 131 -8.35 -2.82 18.05
N PHE A 132 -8.77 -3.84 17.30
CA PHE A 132 -8.80 -5.23 17.73
C PHE A 132 -8.32 -6.13 16.60
N ASP A 133 -7.26 -6.92 16.85
CA ASP A 133 -6.68 -7.82 15.85
C ASP A 133 -7.69 -8.86 15.34
N SER A 134 -8.49 -9.43 16.25
CA SER A 134 -9.55 -10.40 15.93
C SER A 134 -10.58 -9.82 14.95
N VAL A 135 -11.00 -8.59 15.18
CA VAL A 135 -11.98 -7.87 14.35
C VAL A 135 -11.38 -7.50 13.01
N PHE A 136 -10.12 -7.05 12.98
CA PHE A 136 -9.42 -6.75 11.73
C PHE A 136 -9.27 -8.01 10.87
N LEU A 137 -8.82 -9.13 11.45
CA LEU A 137 -8.66 -10.40 10.75
C LEU A 137 -9.98 -10.92 10.18
N PHE A 138 -11.08 -10.82 10.95
CA PHE A 138 -12.42 -11.13 10.47
C PHE A 138 -12.81 -10.26 9.26
N THR A 139 -12.57 -8.94 9.35
CA THR A 139 -12.86 -7.99 8.28
C THR A 139 -12.03 -8.29 7.03
N ALA A 140 -10.74 -8.59 7.20
CA ALA A 140 -9.84 -8.99 6.11
C ALA A 140 -10.33 -10.25 5.42
N ALA A 141 -10.73 -11.29 6.16
CA ALA A 141 -11.24 -12.52 5.58
C ALA A 141 -12.46 -12.32 4.67
N ILE A 142 -13.34 -11.34 4.98
CA ILE A 142 -14.48 -10.98 4.13
C ILE A 142 -14.03 -10.18 2.91
N VAL A 143 -13.22 -9.14 3.13
CA VAL A 143 -12.81 -8.19 2.09
C VAL A 143 -11.89 -8.84 1.05
N LEU A 144 -11.04 -9.77 1.44
CA LEU A 144 -10.16 -10.50 0.52
C LEU A 144 -10.93 -11.40 -0.45
N LYS A 145 -12.16 -11.80 -0.11
CA LYS A 145 -13.08 -12.49 -1.02
C LYS A 145 -13.85 -11.55 -1.94
N SER A 146 -13.87 -10.25 -1.62
CA SER A 146 -14.56 -9.24 -2.43
C SER A 146 -13.70 -8.77 -3.60
N LYS A 147 -14.29 -8.39 -4.73
CA LYS A 147 -13.56 -7.83 -5.89
C LYS A 147 -13.28 -6.33 -5.79
N ASP A 148 -13.39 -5.74 -4.59
CA ASP A 148 -13.20 -4.29 -4.39
C ASP A 148 -11.72 -3.97 -4.07
N ASP A 149 -10.95 -3.65 -5.12
CA ASP A 149 -9.54 -3.29 -4.98
C ASP A 149 -9.30 -2.05 -4.08
N LYS A 150 -10.24 -1.09 -4.05
CA LYS A 150 -10.09 0.11 -3.22
C LYS A 150 -10.26 -0.24 -1.74
N LEU A 151 -11.25 -1.07 -1.41
CA LEU A 151 -11.47 -1.58 -0.07
C LEU A 151 -10.31 -2.46 0.41
N GLN A 152 -9.79 -3.32 -0.47
CA GLN A 152 -8.62 -4.12 -0.16
C GLN A 152 -7.38 -3.25 0.12
N ARG A 153 -7.08 -2.25 -0.71
CA ARG A 153 -6.00 -1.27 -0.47
C ARG A 153 -6.15 -0.51 0.85
N LEU A 154 -7.38 -0.18 1.23
CA LEU A 154 -7.65 0.47 2.53
C LEU A 154 -7.23 -0.44 3.69
N LEU A 155 -7.61 -1.72 3.66
CA LEU A 155 -7.19 -2.67 4.69
C LEU A 155 -5.68 -2.84 4.77
N VAL A 156 -4.97 -2.85 3.64
CA VAL A 156 -3.49 -2.87 3.64
C VAL A 156 -2.91 -1.66 4.37
N THR A 157 -3.49 -0.49 4.11
CA THR A 157 -3.04 0.75 4.72
C THR A 157 -3.27 0.74 6.22
N LEU A 158 -4.43 0.24 6.66
CA LEU A 158 -4.75 0.09 8.08
C LEU A 158 -3.86 -0.95 8.77
N ALA A 159 -3.58 -2.09 8.12
CA ALA A 159 -2.72 -3.13 8.67
C ALA A 159 -1.31 -2.62 8.96
N ARG A 160 -0.77 -1.70 8.15
CA ARG A 160 0.63 -1.25 8.21
C ARG A 160 1.05 -0.77 9.60
N GLY A 161 0.18 -0.03 10.30
CA GLY A 161 0.45 0.46 11.66
C GLY A 161 0.37 -0.61 12.75
N HIS A 162 -0.16 -1.79 12.43
CA HIS A 162 -0.49 -2.86 13.38
C HIS A 162 0.12 -4.22 12.99
N ILE A 163 1.04 -4.27 12.02
CA ILE A 163 1.65 -5.52 11.52
C ILE A 163 2.26 -6.35 12.64
N HIS A 164 2.94 -5.72 13.61
CA HIS A 164 3.57 -6.44 14.70
C HIS A 164 2.54 -7.16 15.58
N SER A 165 1.44 -6.48 15.96
CA SER A 165 0.33 -7.08 16.71
C SER A 165 -0.34 -8.20 15.91
N LEU A 166 -0.64 -7.92 14.63
CA LEU A 166 -1.32 -8.85 13.74
C LEU A 166 -0.54 -10.16 13.53
N THR A 167 0.77 -10.10 13.29
CA THR A 167 1.61 -11.29 13.07
C THR A 167 1.72 -12.19 14.29
N THR A 168 1.53 -11.64 15.49
CA THR A 168 1.49 -12.41 16.75
C THR A 168 0.09 -12.96 17.09
N SER A 169 -0.94 -12.53 16.37
CA SER A 169 -2.33 -12.88 16.66
C SER A 169 -2.72 -14.26 16.10
N ILE A 170 -3.49 -15.01 16.90
CA ILE A 170 -4.00 -16.33 16.54
C ILE A 170 -5.01 -16.17 15.40
N GLY A 171 -4.73 -16.78 14.24
CA GLY A 171 -5.55 -16.70 13.04
C GLY A 171 -5.00 -15.79 11.94
N PHE A 172 -3.82 -15.18 12.12
CA PHE A 172 -3.14 -14.46 11.05
C PHE A 172 -2.54 -15.44 10.02
N ASP A 173 -3.17 -15.53 8.85
CA ASP A 173 -2.65 -16.29 7.72
C ASP A 173 -1.65 -15.45 6.92
N HIS A 174 -0.37 -15.70 7.19
CA HIS A 174 0.77 -15.06 6.53
C HIS A 174 0.72 -15.21 5.01
N ALA A 175 0.29 -16.37 4.49
CA ALA A 175 0.29 -16.65 3.06
C ALA A 175 -0.83 -15.87 2.35
N THR A 176 -2.04 -15.89 2.89
CA THR A 176 -3.18 -15.17 2.31
C THR A 176 -2.98 -13.66 2.40
N MET A 177 -2.46 -13.15 3.53
CA MET A 177 -2.21 -11.71 3.70
C MET A 177 -1.11 -11.21 2.76
N LEU A 178 0.05 -11.87 2.69
CA LEU A 178 1.15 -11.47 1.78
C LEU A 178 0.75 -11.52 0.29
N LYS A 179 -0.02 -12.54 -0.12
CA LYS A 179 -0.55 -12.64 -1.49
C LYS A 179 -1.53 -11.49 -1.81
N SER A 180 -2.35 -11.12 -0.84
CA SER A 180 -3.36 -10.07 -0.98
C SER A 180 -2.78 -8.66 -1.02
N PHE A 181 -1.61 -8.46 -0.39
CA PHE A 181 -0.90 -7.19 -0.32
C PHE A 181 -0.11 -6.82 -1.58
N HIS A 182 0.02 -7.75 -2.54
CA HIS A 182 0.80 -7.53 -3.75
C HIS A 182 -0.08 -7.56 -5.01
N PRO A 183 -0.36 -6.42 -5.68
CA PRO A 183 -1.25 -6.36 -6.85
C PRO A 183 -0.85 -7.34 -7.96
N LYS A 184 0.45 -7.51 -8.21
CA LYS A 184 0.97 -8.42 -9.26
C LYS A 184 0.83 -9.92 -8.96
N LEU A 185 0.58 -10.30 -7.70
CA LEU A 185 0.34 -11.71 -7.33
C LEU A 185 -1.14 -12.08 -7.45
N ARG A 186 -2.03 -11.08 -7.56
CA ARG A 186 -3.48 -11.26 -7.75
C ARG A 186 -3.82 -11.71 -9.17
N ASP A 187 -3.16 -11.11 -10.17
CA ASP A 187 -3.46 -11.34 -11.59
C ASP A 187 -3.02 -12.72 -12.12
N GLN A 188 -2.15 -13.43 -11.39
CA GLN A 188 -1.62 -14.73 -11.85
C GLN A 188 -2.65 -15.88 -11.79
N ASP A 189 -3.68 -15.79 -10.92
CA ASP A 189 -4.72 -16.82 -10.82
C ASP A 189 -5.88 -16.61 -11.82
N ASP A 190 -6.24 -15.36 -12.14
CA ASP A 190 -7.26 -15.09 -13.19
C ASP A 190 -6.76 -15.56 -14.57
N THR A 191 -5.44 -15.58 -14.79
CA THR A 191 -4.82 -16.07 -16.02
C THR A 191 -4.81 -17.61 -16.10
N LEU A 192 -4.99 -18.33 -14.99
CA LEU A 192 -5.02 -19.80 -14.96
C LEU A 192 -6.42 -20.38 -15.06
N GLN A 193 -7.48 -19.60 -14.80
CA GLN A 193 -8.87 -20.06 -14.94
C GLN A 193 -9.51 -19.75 -16.30
N GLN A 194 -8.90 -18.89 -17.14
CA GLN A 194 -9.48 -18.50 -18.43
C GLN A 194 -8.82 -19.14 -19.67
N ASN A 195 -7.85 -20.05 -19.50
CA ASN A 195 -7.27 -20.81 -20.63
C ASN A 195 -8.14 -21.99 -21.07
N GLY A 196 -9.42 -21.71 -21.27
CA GLY A 196 -10.44 -22.66 -21.70
C GLY A 196 -11.42 -22.07 -22.71
N ASP A 197 -10.99 -21.10 -23.56
CA ASP A 197 -11.58 -20.96 -24.90
C ASP A 197 -10.75 -20.02 -25.78
N GLN A 198 -10.37 -20.49 -26.98
CA GLN A 198 -9.67 -19.71 -27.99
C GLN A 198 -10.63 -19.26 -29.08
N THR A 199 -10.60 -17.98 -29.46
CA THR A 199 -10.66 -17.58 -30.89
C THR A 199 -10.10 -16.17 -31.20
N LYS A 200 -8.94 -16.16 -31.87
CA LYS A 200 -8.38 -15.29 -32.94
C LYS A 200 -8.77 -13.78 -33.11
N SER A 201 -7.74 -12.92 -32.91
CA SER A 201 -7.07 -11.97 -33.87
C SER A 201 -7.78 -10.67 -34.35
N PRO A 202 -7.12 -9.63 -34.95
CA PRO A 202 -5.77 -8.97 -34.85
C PRO A 202 -5.87 -7.42 -34.58
N THR A 203 -4.85 -6.59 -34.29
CA THR A 203 -3.74 -6.07 -35.16
C THR A 203 -2.89 -5.02 -34.38
N ALA A 204 -1.61 -4.88 -34.76
CA ALA A 204 -0.43 -4.12 -34.24
C ALA A 204 -0.55 -2.57 -34.09
N PRO A 205 0.48 -1.75 -33.68
CA PRO A 205 1.93 -2.03 -33.58
C PRO A 205 2.79 -1.44 -32.41
N SER A 206 3.79 -2.23 -32.03
CA SER A 206 5.24 -1.94 -31.88
C SER A 206 5.75 -0.68 -31.13
N ILE A 207 6.00 -0.82 -29.81
CA ILE A 207 7.07 -0.11 -29.05
C ILE A 207 7.84 -1.05 -28.05
N LYS A 208 7.46 -2.33 -27.91
CA LYS A 208 7.83 -3.17 -26.73
C LYS A 208 9.11 -4.02 -26.82
N LYS A 209 10.08 -3.73 -27.71
CA LYS A 209 11.23 -4.66 -27.88
C LYS A 209 12.31 -4.55 -26.80
N GLU A 210 12.63 -3.34 -26.31
CA GLU A 210 13.70 -3.17 -25.30
C GLU A 210 13.26 -3.58 -23.89
N SER A 211 12.00 -3.32 -23.51
CA SER A 211 11.45 -3.74 -22.22
C SER A 211 11.28 -5.26 -22.10
N SER A 212 11.15 -5.98 -23.23
CA SER A 212 10.96 -7.44 -23.23
C SER A 212 12.25 -8.17 -22.88
N THR A 213 13.38 -7.69 -23.41
CA THR A 213 14.70 -8.29 -23.15
C THR A 213 15.19 -8.03 -21.73
N GLU A 214 14.96 -6.84 -21.18
CA GLU A 214 15.30 -6.56 -19.78
C GLU A 214 14.40 -7.34 -18.81
N LEU A 215 13.12 -7.52 -19.14
CA LEU A 215 12.19 -8.31 -18.34
C LEU A 215 12.55 -9.82 -18.36
N GLU A 216 13.02 -10.34 -19.50
CA GLU A 216 13.53 -11.71 -19.61
C GLU A 216 14.86 -11.88 -18.86
N ALA A 217 15.78 -10.92 -18.96
CA ALA A 217 17.03 -10.94 -18.21
C ALA A 217 16.77 -10.93 -16.69
N PHE A 218 15.84 -10.10 -16.21
CA PHE A 218 15.45 -10.06 -14.81
C PHE A 218 14.76 -11.37 -14.37
N ARG A 219 13.93 -11.97 -15.23
CA ARG A 219 13.31 -13.27 -14.96
C ARG A 219 14.36 -14.38 -14.80
N LEU A 220 15.39 -14.38 -15.64
CA LEU A 220 16.51 -15.34 -15.52
C LEU A 220 17.32 -15.10 -14.25
N GLN A 221 17.58 -13.84 -13.87
CA GLN A 221 18.25 -13.51 -12.61
C GLN A 221 17.44 -13.95 -11.38
N VAL A 222 16.13 -13.71 -11.37
CA VAL A 222 15.24 -14.18 -10.28
C VAL A 222 15.21 -15.70 -10.22
N SER A 223 15.22 -16.39 -11.37
CA SER A 223 15.27 -17.86 -11.40
C SER A 223 16.60 -18.40 -10.87
N SER A 224 17.71 -17.76 -11.21
CA SER A 224 19.04 -18.06 -10.68
C SER A 224 19.12 -17.83 -9.17
N LEU A 225 18.61 -16.70 -8.68
CA LEU A 225 18.56 -16.38 -7.26
C LEU A 225 17.70 -17.37 -6.47
N LYS A 226 16.54 -17.76 -7.02
CA LYS A 226 15.71 -18.81 -6.43
C LYS A 226 16.47 -20.13 -6.29
N GLN A 227 17.23 -20.52 -7.31
CA GLN A 227 18.03 -21.73 -7.26
C GLN A 227 19.14 -21.63 -6.20
N GLN A 228 19.81 -20.47 -6.10
CA GLN A 228 20.82 -20.23 -5.06
C GLN A 228 20.24 -20.30 -3.65
N VAL A 229 19.04 -19.75 -3.41
CA VAL A 229 18.37 -19.82 -2.11
C VAL A 229 18.03 -21.26 -1.74
N ILE A 230 17.59 -22.09 -2.69
CA ILE A 230 17.35 -23.52 -2.45
C ILE A 230 18.65 -24.23 -2.08
N THR A 231 19.73 -23.99 -2.82
CA THR A 231 21.05 -24.59 -2.54
C THR A 231 21.56 -24.18 -1.15
N VAL A 232 21.56 -22.88 -0.83
CA VAL A 232 22.00 -22.37 0.48
C VAL A 232 21.13 -22.92 1.61
N SER A 233 19.82 -23.09 1.38
CA SER A 233 18.96 -23.73 2.38
C SER A 233 19.37 -25.18 2.63
N SER A 234 19.68 -25.94 1.58
CA SER A 234 20.13 -27.34 1.73
C SER A 234 21.50 -27.46 2.42
N GLU A 235 22.43 -26.54 2.13
CA GLU A 235 23.73 -26.48 2.80
C GLU A 235 23.59 -26.15 4.29
N ARG A 236 22.71 -25.21 4.63
CA ARG A 236 22.38 -24.86 6.02
C ARG A 236 21.81 -26.05 6.78
N ASP A 237 20.86 -26.77 6.18
CA ASP A 237 20.25 -27.95 6.80
C ASP A 237 21.31 -29.06 6.99
N GLN A 238 22.21 -29.25 6.03
CA GLN A 238 23.33 -30.19 6.13
C GLN A 238 24.35 -29.82 7.22
N LEU A 239 24.69 -28.53 7.33
CA LEU A 239 25.57 -28.04 8.40
C LEU A 239 24.92 -28.20 9.78
N GLN A 240 23.62 -27.98 9.88
CA GLN A 240 22.88 -28.15 11.13
C GLN A 240 22.85 -29.62 11.58
N GLU A 241 22.75 -30.57 10.65
CA GLU A 241 22.90 -32.00 10.94
C GLU A 241 24.33 -32.32 11.41
N GLN A 242 25.37 -31.79 10.73
CA GLN A 242 26.76 -32.02 11.14
C GLN A 242 27.06 -31.46 12.55
N ILE A 243 26.53 -30.29 12.89
CA ILE A 243 26.66 -29.70 14.23
C ILE A 243 25.98 -30.59 15.27
N SER A 244 24.79 -31.12 14.96
CA SER A 244 24.06 -32.01 15.86
C SER A 244 24.86 -33.30 16.13
N VAL A 245 25.40 -33.94 15.08
CA VAL A 245 26.25 -35.14 15.21
C VAL A 245 27.54 -34.83 15.98
N ALA A 246 28.18 -33.69 15.73
CA ALA A 246 29.39 -33.28 16.45
C ALA A 246 29.11 -33.05 17.94
N SER A 247 27.98 -32.46 18.28
CA SER A 247 27.55 -32.26 19.67
C SER A 247 27.36 -33.59 20.41
N VAL A 248 26.78 -34.60 19.75
CA VAL A 248 26.63 -35.94 20.34
C VAL A 248 28.00 -36.58 20.61
N LYS A 249 28.92 -36.55 19.63
CA LYS A 249 30.28 -37.08 19.80
C LYS A 249 31.06 -36.36 20.90
N GLN A 250 30.87 -35.05 21.04
CA GLN A 250 31.50 -34.27 22.10
C GLN A 250 31.02 -34.73 23.48
N GLU A 251 29.74 -35.04 23.63
CA GLU A 251 29.19 -35.55 24.90
C GLU A 251 29.65 -36.98 25.19
N GLU A 252 29.70 -37.86 24.18
CA GLU A 252 30.26 -39.21 24.31
C GLU A 252 31.73 -39.18 24.77
N LEU A 253 32.55 -38.32 24.16
CA LEU A 253 33.95 -38.12 24.57
C LEU A 253 34.06 -37.55 25.98
N ARG A 254 33.17 -36.64 26.36
CA ARG A 254 33.11 -36.08 27.72
C ARG A 254 32.83 -37.17 28.75
N GLN A 255 31.88 -38.07 28.46
CA GLN A 255 31.58 -39.20 29.33
C GLN A 255 32.76 -40.17 29.44
N SER A 256 33.39 -40.53 28.30
CA SER A 256 34.57 -41.41 28.31
C SER A 256 35.73 -40.82 29.12
N HIS A 257 35.95 -39.50 29.03
CA HIS A 257 36.99 -38.84 29.82
C HIS A 257 36.67 -38.84 31.32
N ALA A 258 35.39 -38.74 31.70
CA ALA A 258 34.97 -38.86 33.10
C ALA A 258 35.23 -40.27 33.65
N ASP A 259 34.94 -41.31 32.86
CA ASP A 259 35.16 -42.71 33.24
C ASP A 259 36.66 -43.01 33.41
N LEU A 260 37.50 -42.56 32.46
CA LEU A 260 38.96 -42.69 32.56
C LEU A 260 39.55 -41.93 33.77
N ALA A 261 38.98 -40.78 34.12
CA ALA A 261 39.40 -40.05 35.31
C ALA A 261 39.09 -40.85 36.60
N ALA A 262 37.92 -41.49 36.66
CA ALA A 262 37.55 -42.36 37.78
C ALA A 262 38.46 -43.59 37.88
N GLU A 263 38.79 -44.25 36.77
CA GLU A 263 39.75 -45.37 36.75
C GLU A 263 41.15 -44.94 37.22
N ARG A 264 41.63 -43.79 36.76
CA ARG A 264 42.93 -43.24 37.20
C ARG A 264 42.96 -43.02 38.71
N ASP A 265 41.89 -42.48 39.28
CA ASP A 265 41.81 -42.19 40.71
C ASP A 265 41.73 -43.49 41.54
N LEU A 266 41.03 -44.52 41.04
CA LEU A 266 41.04 -45.86 41.62
C LEU A 266 42.43 -46.50 41.60
N LEU A 267 43.14 -46.44 40.46
CA LEU A 267 44.49 -46.97 40.34
C LEU A 267 45.48 -46.22 41.25
N ARG A 268 45.32 -44.90 41.40
CA ARG A 268 46.12 -44.09 42.32
C ARG A 268 45.93 -44.54 43.78
N SER A 269 44.69 -44.82 44.18
CA SER A 269 44.41 -45.37 45.51
C SER A 269 45.09 -46.73 45.72
N LYS A 270 44.98 -47.64 44.75
CA LYS A 270 45.63 -48.97 44.80
C LYS A 270 47.15 -48.88 44.91
N LEU A 271 47.79 -47.98 44.15
CA LEU A 271 49.23 -47.75 44.23
C LEU A 271 49.64 -47.22 45.61
N SER A 272 48.84 -46.34 46.21
CA SER A 272 49.11 -45.82 47.55
C SER A 272 49.05 -46.93 48.62
N THR A 273 48.11 -47.86 48.51
CA THR A 273 48.04 -49.02 49.42
C THR A 273 49.21 -49.97 49.25
N LEU A 274 49.57 -50.31 48.00
CA LEU A 274 50.72 -51.19 47.73
C LEU A 274 52.05 -50.56 48.19
N ALA A 275 52.19 -49.24 48.06
CA ALA A 275 53.35 -48.53 48.58
C ALA A 275 53.46 -48.64 50.10
N ALA A 276 52.34 -48.53 50.83
CA ALA A 276 52.30 -48.73 52.28
C ALA A 276 52.65 -50.18 52.68
N GLU A 277 52.12 -51.17 51.95
CA GLU A 277 52.43 -52.58 52.19
C GLU A 277 53.91 -52.91 51.94
N ASN A 278 54.52 -52.36 50.88
CA ASN A 278 55.94 -52.55 50.58
C ASN A 278 56.86 -51.95 51.64
N GLU A 279 56.51 -50.80 52.20
CA GLU A 279 57.25 -50.16 53.28
C GLU A 279 57.24 -51.03 54.56
N GLU A 280 56.10 -51.65 54.87
CA GLU A 280 56.00 -52.60 55.99
C GLU A 280 56.82 -53.88 55.74
N LEU A 281 56.84 -54.41 54.51
CA LEU A 281 57.71 -55.53 54.16
C LEU A 281 59.20 -55.19 54.29
N TRP A 282 59.60 -53.98 53.91
CA TRP A 282 60.98 -53.51 54.06
C TRP A 282 61.41 -53.48 55.54
N LYS A 283 60.53 -53.03 56.44
CA LYS A 283 60.78 -53.06 57.89
C LYS A 283 60.90 -54.47 58.46
N VAL A 284 60.23 -55.46 57.87
CA VAL A 284 60.34 -56.88 58.27
C VAL A 284 61.63 -57.50 57.76
N ALA A 285 62.04 -57.20 56.51
CA ALA A 285 63.28 -57.69 55.92
C ALA A 285 64.54 -57.17 56.65
N ALA A 286 64.50 -55.94 57.17
CA ALA A 286 65.59 -55.32 57.92
C ALA A 286 65.87 -55.95 59.31
N LYS A 287 65.05 -56.90 59.78
CA LYS A 287 65.14 -57.50 61.13
C LYS A 287 65.77 -58.91 61.18
N LYS A 288 66.40 -59.41 60.12
CA LYS A 288 66.97 -60.77 60.07
C LYS A 288 68.53 -60.75 60.16
N PRO A 289 69.17 -61.30 61.21
CA PRO A 289 70.63 -61.38 61.30
C PRO A 289 71.23 -62.71 60.77
N VAL A 290 72.32 -62.52 60.00
CA VAL A 290 73.62 -63.24 59.82
C VAL A 290 73.75 -64.73 60.22
N GLU A 291 74.40 -65.52 59.33
CA GLU A 291 75.58 -66.41 59.56
C GLU A 291 75.62 -67.62 58.60
N MET A 292 76.75 -67.89 57.93
CA MET A 292 77.67 -69.00 58.28
C MET A 292 78.80 -69.22 57.24
N ASP A 293 80.02 -69.35 57.75
CA ASP A 293 81.33 -69.70 57.16
C ASP A 293 81.40 -71.04 56.40
N ARG A 294 82.44 -71.26 55.56
CA ARG A 294 83.73 -71.93 55.95
C ARG A 294 84.51 -72.60 54.79
N ASP A 295 85.82 -72.61 55.00
CA ASP A 295 86.99 -73.13 54.27
C ASP A 295 86.96 -74.63 53.84
N GLU A 296 87.80 -75.04 52.86
CA GLU A 296 89.17 -75.59 53.10
C GLU A 296 89.73 -76.51 51.96
N HIS A 297 90.95 -76.17 51.50
CA HIS A 297 92.11 -76.97 51.05
C HIS A 297 92.03 -78.35 50.33
N GLY A 298 92.74 -78.45 49.19
CA GLY A 298 93.94 -79.31 49.08
C GLY A 298 93.94 -80.59 48.20
N ILE A 299 95.09 -80.79 47.52
CA ILE A 299 95.75 -82.04 47.06
C ILE A 299 95.58 -82.54 45.59
N SER A 300 96.76 -82.66 44.95
CA SER A 300 97.24 -83.75 44.05
C SER A 300 97.41 -83.48 42.55
N ASN A 301 98.69 -83.42 42.16
CA ASN A 301 99.20 -83.51 40.80
C ASN A 301 99.10 -84.96 40.28
N ALA A 302 98.11 -85.22 39.41
CA ALA A 302 98.16 -86.21 38.31
C ALA A 302 96.87 -86.19 37.46
N ASN A 303 95.80 -85.54 37.93
CA ASN A 303 94.51 -85.41 37.23
C ASN A 303 94.29 -84.01 36.59
N LYS A 304 95.31 -83.14 36.61
CA LYS A 304 95.21 -81.74 36.14
C LYS A 304 95.10 -81.60 34.62
N LYS A 305 95.47 -82.60 33.83
CA LYS A 305 95.48 -82.46 32.36
C LYS A 305 94.10 -82.67 31.73
N SER A 306 93.28 -83.58 32.27
CA SER A 306 91.90 -83.81 31.79
C SER A 306 90.88 -82.83 32.39
N SER A 307 91.02 -82.47 33.67
CA SER A 307 90.16 -81.47 34.32
C SER A 307 90.37 -80.07 33.73
N ALA A 308 91.63 -79.65 33.50
CA ALA A 308 91.92 -78.35 32.90
C ALA A 308 91.49 -78.27 31.42
N GLU A 309 91.42 -79.38 30.70
CA GLU A 309 91.00 -79.42 29.30
C GLU A 309 89.47 -79.39 29.16
N ILE A 310 88.74 -79.99 30.10
CA ILE A 310 87.28 -79.86 30.23
C ILE A 310 86.92 -78.44 30.68
N GLU A 311 87.58 -77.91 31.71
CA GLU A 311 87.41 -76.51 32.16
C GLU A 311 87.77 -75.51 31.05
N ALA A 312 88.83 -75.74 30.26
CA ALA A 312 89.18 -74.87 29.14
C ALA A 312 88.11 -74.88 28.04
N LYS A 313 87.52 -76.03 27.73
CA LYS A 313 86.45 -76.16 26.73
C LYS A 313 85.14 -75.56 27.22
N GLU A 314 84.84 -75.66 28.50
CA GLU A 314 83.68 -75.05 29.14
C GLU A 314 83.84 -73.53 29.22
N ASN A 315 85.01 -73.04 29.63
CA ASN A 315 85.36 -71.62 29.61
C ASN A 315 85.31 -71.03 28.20
N ALA A 316 85.70 -71.78 27.16
CA ALA A 316 85.57 -71.35 25.77
C ALA A 316 84.10 -71.17 25.33
N LYS A 317 83.21 -72.09 25.72
CA LYS A 317 81.76 -71.95 25.45
C LYS A 317 81.12 -70.79 26.20
N ILE A 318 81.54 -70.57 27.45
CA ILE A 318 81.09 -69.42 28.24
C ILE A 318 81.53 -68.12 27.58
N LEU A 319 82.78 -68.04 27.11
CA LEU A 319 83.28 -66.87 26.38
C LEU A 319 82.52 -66.61 25.07
N GLU A 320 82.19 -67.66 24.31
CA GLU A 320 81.41 -67.53 23.08
C GLU A 320 79.97 -67.07 23.36
N THR A 321 79.34 -67.60 24.41
CA THR A 321 77.99 -67.19 24.85
C THR A 321 78.00 -65.73 25.29
N LEU A 322 78.96 -65.34 26.13
CA LEU A 322 79.12 -63.95 26.57
C LEU A 322 79.39 -63.01 25.40
N GLN A 323 80.17 -63.42 24.39
CA GLN A 323 80.39 -62.63 23.18
C GLN A 323 79.12 -62.46 22.35
N LEU A 324 78.28 -63.48 22.27
CA LEU A 324 77.00 -63.42 21.58
C LEU A 324 76.02 -62.48 22.30
N GLU A 325 75.89 -62.61 23.62
CA GLU A 325 75.07 -61.73 24.45
C GLU A 325 75.55 -60.28 24.36
N LEU A 326 76.86 -60.04 24.37
CA LEU A 326 77.43 -58.70 24.18
C LEU A 326 77.09 -58.12 22.80
N ARG A 327 76.99 -58.96 21.77
CA ARG A 327 76.60 -58.54 20.43
C ARG A 327 75.10 -58.20 20.36
N VAL A 328 74.25 -59.04 20.95
CA VAL A 328 72.80 -58.83 21.01
C VAL A 328 72.49 -57.55 21.78
N THR A 329 73.03 -57.39 22.98
CA THR A 329 72.85 -56.18 23.81
C THR A 329 73.32 -54.91 23.11
N ARG A 330 74.46 -54.95 22.39
CA ARG A 330 74.90 -53.81 21.55
C ARG A 330 73.92 -53.50 20.42
N SER A 331 73.36 -54.52 19.78
CA SER A 331 72.36 -54.33 18.71
C SER A 331 71.03 -53.78 19.24
N GLU A 332 70.55 -54.27 20.38
CA GLU A 332 69.34 -53.80 21.05
C GLU A 332 69.51 -52.36 21.54
N SER A 333 70.67 -52.04 22.13
CA SER A 333 71.04 -50.68 22.51
C SER A 333 71.04 -49.72 21.31
N GLY A 334 71.57 -50.17 20.16
CA GLY A 334 71.51 -49.42 18.91
C GLY A 334 70.09 -49.15 18.42
N LEU A 335 69.21 -50.17 18.46
CA LEU A 335 67.80 -50.04 18.08
C LEU A 335 67.01 -49.12 19.02
N LEU A 336 67.23 -49.22 20.33
CA LEU A 336 66.61 -48.34 21.32
C LEU A 336 67.04 -46.88 21.12
N LYS A 337 68.32 -46.64 20.84
CA LYS A 337 68.83 -45.29 20.54
C LYS A 337 68.20 -44.72 19.26
N ALA A 338 68.02 -45.54 18.22
CA ALA A 338 67.33 -45.12 17.00
C ALA A 338 65.85 -44.79 17.25
N ARG A 339 65.13 -45.62 18.01
CA ARG A 339 63.73 -45.35 18.41
C ARG A 339 63.60 -44.09 19.24
N TRP A 340 64.48 -43.91 20.23
CA TRP A 340 64.56 -42.72 21.06
C TRP A 340 64.78 -41.45 20.22
N ASN A 341 65.71 -41.48 19.27
CA ASN A 341 65.96 -40.35 18.39
C ASN A 341 64.72 -40.02 17.52
N LYS A 342 64.05 -41.04 16.98
CA LYS A 342 62.81 -40.85 16.22
C LYS A 342 61.70 -40.23 17.09
N GLU A 343 61.53 -40.71 18.31
CA GLU A 343 60.51 -40.18 19.21
C GLU A 343 60.84 -38.76 19.70
N LYS A 344 62.12 -38.48 19.96
CA LYS A 344 62.61 -37.13 20.25
C LYS A 344 62.29 -36.15 19.11
N THR A 345 62.49 -36.55 17.84
CA THR A 345 62.13 -35.70 16.70
C THR A 345 60.64 -35.45 16.61
N LYS A 346 59.79 -36.47 16.80
CA LYS A 346 58.33 -36.29 16.81
C LYS A 346 57.88 -35.38 17.94
N SER A 347 58.40 -35.57 19.15
CA SER A 347 58.09 -34.73 20.31
C SER A 347 58.48 -33.27 20.04
N SER A 348 59.59 -33.03 19.35
CA SER A 348 60.00 -31.68 18.95
C SER A 348 59.04 -31.06 17.94
N ILE A 349 58.58 -31.83 16.94
CA ILE A 349 57.61 -31.37 15.93
C ILE A 349 56.27 -31.03 16.57
N LEU A 350 55.74 -31.92 17.43
CA LEU A 350 54.49 -31.68 18.14
C LEU A 350 54.56 -30.46 19.07
N THR A 351 55.73 -30.18 19.66
CA THR A 351 55.93 -28.98 20.48
C THR A 351 55.84 -27.72 19.61
N GLN A 352 56.49 -27.74 18.44
CA GLN A 352 56.45 -26.63 17.49
C GLN A 352 55.02 -26.38 16.95
N GLU A 353 54.30 -27.45 16.59
CA GLU A 353 52.91 -27.35 16.13
C GLU A 353 51.98 -26.76 17.21
N ASN A 354 52.17 -27.16 18.47
CA ASN A 354 51.42 -26.57 19.59
C ASN A 354 51.70 -25.07 19.76
N ASP A 355 52.97 -24.67 19.66
CA ASP A 355 53.35 -23.25 19.76
C ASP A 355 52.76 -22.42 18.62
N ASP A 356 52.73 -22.95 17.40
CA ASP A 356 52.17 -22.25 16.25
C ASP A 356 50.64 -22.18 16.29
N LEU A 357 49.96 -23.25 16.73
CA LEU A 357 48.52 -23.23 17.00
C LEU A 357 48.16 -22.21 18.08
N LYS A 358 48.98 -22.08 19.13
CA LYS A 358 48.79 -21.10 20.19
C LYS A 358 48.88 -19.66 19.67
N LYS A 359 49.83 -19.37 18.77
CA LYS A 359 49.93 -18.06 18.12
C LYS A 359 48.71 -17.77 17.25
N SER A 360 48.27 -18.73 16.43
CA SER A 360 47.09 -18.57 15.59
C SER A 360 45.82 -18.33 16.41
N LEU A 361 45.66 -19.05 17.52
CA LEU A 361 44.53 -18.86 18.43
C LEU A 361 44.51 -17.46 19.06
N GLU A 362 45.67 -16.92 19.47
CA GLU A 362 45.74 -15.56 20.01
C GLU A 362 45.46 -14.48 18.96
N LEU A 363 45.90 -14.70 17.71
CA LEU A 363 45.62 -13.79 16.61
C LEU A 363 44.13 -13.77 16.27
N GLU A 364 43.50 -14.95 16.27
CA GLU A 364 42.05 -15.11 16.09
C GLU A 364 41.27 -14.41 17.21
N LYS A 365 41.64 -14.64 18.48
CA LYS A 365 41.02 -13.94 19.63
C LYS A 365 41.12 -12.43 19.50
N ARG A 366 42.29 -11.90 19.11
CA ARG A 366 42.50 -10.46 18.93
C ARG A 366 41.64 -9.88 17.80
N SER A 367 41.53 -10.60 16.68
CA SER A 367 40.67 -10.19 15.56
C SER A 367 39.20 -10.17 15.97
N ARG A 368 38.75 -11.18 16.71
CA ARG A 368 37.36 -11.29 17.17
C ARG A 368 36.98 -10.17 18.13
N VAL A 369 37.87 -9.81 19.06
CA VAL A 369 37.67 -8.66 19.97
C VAL A 369 37.52 -7.36 19.17
N SER A 370 38.41 -7.13 18.20
CA SER A 370 38.35 -5.92 17.37
C SER A 370 37.07 -5.83 16.53
N ILE A 371 36.60 -6.94 15.96
CA ILE A 371 35.32 -6.99 15.22
C ILE A 371 34.14 -6.72 16.17
N THR A 372 34.15 -7.27 17.38
CA THR A 372 33.08 -7.04 18.35
C THR A 372 33.03 -5.61 18.86
N GLU A 373 34.19 -4.95 19.06
CA GLU A 373 34.25 -3.54 19.48
C GLU A 373 33.72 -2.62 18.37
N PHE A 374 34.12 -2.87 17.12
CA PHE A 374 33.63 -2.10 15.96
C PHE A 374 32.11 -2.23 15.80
N ALA A 375 31.58 -3.45 15.87
CA ALA A 375 30.15 -3.69 15.81
C ALA A 375 29.39 -3.04 16.97
N GLN A 376 29.97 -2.99 18.17
CA GLN A 376 29.37 -2.32 19.33
C GLN A 376 29.33 -0.79 19.16
N ASP A 377 30.37 -0.18 18.58
CA ASP A 377 30.41 1.26 18.33
C ASP A 377 29.43 1.68 17.24
N ASP A 378 29.30 0.89 16.16
CA ASP A 378 28.29 1.12 15.12
C ASP A 378 26.87 1.06 15.68
N VAL A 379 26.56 0.05 16.50
CA VAL A 379 25.25 -0.06 17.18
C VAL A 379 25.02 1.11 18.12
N ARG A 380 26.05 1.56 18.86
CA ARG A 380 25.94 2.71 19.77
C ARG A 380 25.69 4.02 19.01
N ASN A 381 26.32 4.20 17.86
CA ASN A 381 26.13 5.38 17.02
C ASN A 381 24.74 5.37 16.37
N ALA A 382 24.30 4.23 15.82
CA ALA A 382 22.95 4.06 15.29
C ALA A 382 21.88 4.35 16.35
N LEU A 383 22.08 3.88 17.60
CA LEU A 383 21.16 4.16 18.69
C LEU A 383 21.08 5.65 19.04
N LYS A 384 22.21 6.38 19.01
CA LYS A 384 22.23 7.84 19.22
C LYS A 384 21.49 8.58 18.11
N ASP A 385 21.66 8.16 16.86
CA ASP A 385 20.99 8.77 15.72
C ASP A 385 19.48 8.55 15.78
N GLU A 386 19.04 7.33 16.08
CA GLU A 386 17.62 7.02 16.33
C GLU A 386 17.06 7.84 17.50
N GLN A 387 17.81 7.96 18.61
CA GLN A 387 17.40 8.77 19.74
C GLN A 387 17.24 10.26 19.35
N LYS A 388 18.15 10.80 18.54
CA LYS A 388 18.03 12.16 18.02
C LYS A 388 16.78 12.33 17.15
N VAL A 389 16.52 11.40 16.24
CA VAL A 389 15.31 11.42 15.39
C VAL A 389 14.03 11.37 16.24
N THR A 390 13.98 10.52 17.27
CA THR A 390 12.82 10.45 18.16
C THR A 390 12.61 11.75 18.94
N THR A 391 13.69 12.43 19.38
CA THR A 391 13.56 13.74 20.05
C THR A 391 13.06 14.82 19.10
N ASP A 392 13.54 14.85 17.85
CA ASP A 392 13.09 15.80 16.83
C ASP A 392 11.62 15.57 16.45
N LEU A 393 11.20 14.32 16.29
CA LEU A 393 9.80 13.96 16.04
C LEU A 393 8.90 14.34 17.22
N THR A 394 9.36 14.14 18.45
CA THR A 394 8.62 14.52 19.67
C THR A 394 8.46 16.05 19.74
N ALA A 395 9.51 16.80 19.42
CA ALA A 395 9.45 18.26 19.37
C ALA A 395 8.47 18.76 18.28
N LYS A 396 8.50 18.16 17.08
CA LYS A 396 7.56 18.47 15.99
C LYS A 396 6.12 18.13 16.37
N LEU A 397 5.89 17.01 17.05
CA LEU A 397 4.56 16.61 17.53
C LEU A 397 4.02 17.61 18.56
N ALA A 398 4.86 18.07 19.48
CA ALA A 398 4.49 19.09 20.46
C ALA A 398 4.13 20.42 19.79
N GLN A 399 4.93 20.86 18.80
CA GLN A 399 4.65 22.08 18.02
C GLN A 399 3.34 21.95 17.23
N ALA A 400 3.09 20.83 16.56
CA ALA A 400 1.86 20.58 15.82
C ALA A 400 0.63 20.57 16.75
N SER A 401 0.76 19.97 17.95
CA SER A 401 -0.31 19.94 18.95
C SER A 401 -0.63 21.35 19.47
N GLN A 402 0.39 22.17 19.72
CA GLN A 402 0.20 23.56 20.12
C GLN A 402 -0.47 24.39 19.02
N ALA A 403 -0.06 24.22 17.76
CA ALA A 403 -0.69 24.91 16.63
C ALA A 403 -2.18 24.52 16.48
N LEU A 404 -2.50 23.23 16.61
CA LEU A 404 -3.88 22.75 16.58
C LEU A 404 -4.73 23.37 17.69
N GLU A 405 -4.19 23.49 18.90
CA GLU A 405 -4.87 24.13 20.02
C GLU A 405 -5.12 25.62 19.79
N THR A 406 -4.16 26.34 19.16
CA THR A 406 -4.37 27.74 18.80
C THR A 406 -5.45 27.91 17.73
N GLU A 407 -5.52 27.01 16.75
CA GLU A 407 -6.58 27.02 15.74
C GLU A 407 -7.94 26.68 16.35
N ARG A 408 -8.02 25.72 17.28
CA ARG A 408 -9.25 25.42 18.02
C ARG A 408 -9.78 26.66 18.74
N LYS A 409 -8.93 27.37 19.48
CA LYS A 409 -9.31 28.63 20.15
C LYS A 409 -9.79 29.69 19.16
N ARG A 410 -9.13 29.84 18.00
CA ARG A 410 -9.59 30.75 16.93
C ARG A 410 -10.97 30.37 16.41
N THR A 411 -11.21 29.08 16.17
CA THR A 411 -12.52 28.59 15.71
C THR A 411 -13.61 28.81 16.75
N GLU A 412 -13.32 28.63 18.05
CA GLU A 412 -14.26 28.92 19.13
C GLU A 412 -14.66 30.40 19.15
N THR A 413 -13.69 31.31 19.03
CA THR A 413 -13.97 32.75 18.95
C THR A 413 -14.83 33.09 17.73
N LEU A 414 -14.49 32.56 16.55
CA LEU A 414 -15.29 32.79 15.33
C LEU A 414 -16.72 32.26 15.46
N VAL A 415 -16.89 31.09 16.09
CA VAL A 415 -18.23 30.55 16.36
C VAL A 415 -19.00 31.48 17.30
N GLN A 416 -18.37 32.02 18.35
CA GLN A 416 -19.00 33.00 19.23
C GLN A 416 -19.44 34.25 18.45
N GLU A 417 -18.57 34.82 17.61
CA GLU A 417 -18.88 35.98 16.77
C GLU A 417 -20.04 35.71 15.81
N VAL A 418 -20.05 34.55 15.14
CA VAL A 418 -21.12 34.14 14.23
C VAL A 418 -22.45 33.96 14.97
N THR A 419 -22.43 33.37 16.17
CA THR A 419 -23.65 33.22 16.98
C THR A 419 -24.19 34.58 17.44
N GLN A 420 -23.31 35.54 17.74
CA GLN A 420 -23.69 36.89 18.13
C GLN A 420 -24.30 37.66 16.95
N THR A 421 -23.65 37.61 15.78
CA THR A 421 -24.19 38.24 14.56
C THR A 421 -25.53 37.64 14.16
N LYS A 422 -25.69 36.31 14.25
CA LYS A 422 -26.98 35.65 14.02
C LYS A 422 -28.07 36.17 14.96
N ARG A 423 -27.77 36.32 16.26
CA ARG A 423 -28.71 36.90 17.24
C ARG A 423 -29.08 38.34 16.90
N ASN A 424 -28.11 39.16 16.52
CA ASN A 424 -28.37 40.55 16.12
C ASN A 424 -29.26 40.63 14.86
N LEU A 425 -29.00 39.79 13.86
CA LEU A 425 -29.83 39.71 12.65
C LEU A 425 -31.26 39.26 12.95
N GLU A 426 -31.44 38.32 13.88
CA GLU A 426 -32.77 37.88 14.29
C GLU A 426 -33.54 38.99 15.03
N LEU A 427 -32.86 39.76 15.89
CA LEU A 427 -33.46 40.94 16.55
C LEU A 427 -33.87 42.00 15.52
N GLU A 428 -33.04 42.24 14.50
CA GLU A 428 -33.37 43.20 13.44
C GLU A 428 -34.55 42.72 12.58
N ARG A 429 -34.63 41.41 12.29
CA ARG A 429 -35.80 40.80 11.65
C ARG A 429 -37.06 41.01 12.48
N GLN A 430 -37.01 40.75 13.78
CA GLN A 430 -38.15 40.96 14.68
C GLN A 430 -38.59 42.44 14.74
N ARG A 431 -37.65 43.39 14.70
CA ARG A 431 -37.95 44.82 14.57
C ARG A 431 -38.64 45.14 13.25
N SER A 432 -38.20 44.55 12.15
CA SER A 432 -38.82 44.75 10.82
C SER A 432 -40.21 44.11 10.68
N THR A 433 -40.54 43.08 11.46
CA THR A 433 -41.89 42.50 11.50
C THR A 433 -42.92 43.35 12.26
N GLY A 434 -42.49 44.45 12.89
CA GLY A 434 -43.31 45.35 13.70
C GLY A 434 -44.04 46.48 12.96
N ILE A 435 -44.04 46.53 11.61
CA ILE A 435 -44.79 47.55 10.87
C ILE A 435 -46.31 47.27 11.03
N PRO A 436 -47.09 48.19 11.65
CA PRO A 436 -48.53 48.02 11.85
C PRO A 436 -49.26 47.77 10.53
N GLN A 437 -50.28 46.91 10.55
CA GLN A 437 -51.07 46.53 9.36
C GLN A 437 -51.54 47.75 8.55
N ARG A 438 -51.95 48.84 9.22
CA ARG A 438 -52.37 50.10 8.57
C ARG A 438 -51.27 50.83 7.81
N GLU A 439 -50.00 50.69 8.22
CA GLU A 439 -48.88 51.26 7.47
C GLU A 439 -48.54 50.39 6.26
N ARG A 440 -48.65 49.07 6.38
CA ARG A 440 -48.53 48.15 5.23
C ARG A 440 -49.62 48.40 4.19
N GLU A 441 -50.87 48.58 4.61
CA GLU A 441 -51.99 48.88 3.72
C GLU A 441 -51.81 50.25 3.04
N ARG A 442 -51.41 51.30 3.77
CA ARG A 442 -51.10 52.62 3.17
C ARG A 442 -49.95 52.57 2.17
N MET A 443 -48.89 51.80 2.46
CA MET A 443 -47.80 51.60 1.51
C MET A 443 -48.27 50.83 0.27
N GLN A 444 -49.07 49.79 0.44
CA GLN A 444 -49.63 48.99 -0.66
C GLN A 444 -50.53 49.84 -1.57
N GLU A 445 -51.37 50.69 -0.99
CA GLU A 445 -52.21 51.65 -1.71
C GLU A 445 -51.37 52.66 -2.49
N THR A 446 -50.34 53.23 -1.87
CA THR A 446 -49.41 54.18 -2.52
C THR A 446 -48.68 53.52 -3.71
N ILE A 447 -48.20 52.29 -3.53
CA ILE A 447 -47.56 51.50 -4.58
C ILE A 447 -48.54 51.21 -5.72
N SER A 448 -49.80 50.88 -5.40
CA SER A 448 -50.82 50.61 -6.41
C SER A 448 -51.19 51.85 -7.23
N ALA A 449 -51.27 53.02 -6.58
CA ALA A 449 -51.52 54.30 -7.23
C ALA A 449 -50.36 54.67 -8.17
N GLN A 450 -49.12 54.58 -7.69
CA GLN A 450 -47.93 54.83 -8.51
C GLN A 450 -47.82 53.86 -9.70
N LYS A 451 -48.17 52.59 -9.52
CA LYS A 451 -48.18 51.61 -10.60
C LYS A 451 -49.23 51.93 -11.67
N SER A 452 -50.40 52.43 -11.27
CA SER A 452 -51.44 52.89 -12.19
C SER A 452 -51.00 54.12 -12.99
N GLU A 453 -50.37 55.08 -12.32
CA GLU A 453 -49.82 56.30 -12.94
C GLU A 453 -48.71 55.98 -13.95
N ILE A 454 -47.76 55.12 -13.58
CA ILE A 454 -46.71 54.63 -14.50
C ILE A 454 -47.34 53.94 -15.71
N SER A 455 -48.39 53.14 -15.51
CA SER A 455 -49.08 52.45 -16.61
C SER A 455 -49.77 53.44 -17.56
N ALA A 456 -50.34 54.54 -17.05
CA ALA A 456 -50.92 55.60 -17.86
C ALA A 456 -49.86 56.37 -18.66
N LEU A 457 -48.73 56.71 -18.05
CA LEU A 457 -47.61 57.38 -18.71
C LEU A 457 -47.00 56.51 -19.82
N VAL A 458 -46.88 55.20 -19.60
CA VAL A 458 -46.41 54.25 -20.63
C VAL A 458 -47.36 54.24 -21.84
N ARG A 459 -48.68 54.18 -21.62
CA ARG A 459 -49.67 54.26 -22.72
C ARG A 459 -49.56 55.57 -23.49
N GLY A 460 -49.44 56.71 -22.79
CA GLY A 460 -49.27 58.02 -23.42
C GLY A 460 -47.99 58.11 -24.27
N ARG A 461 -46.87 57.60 -23.75
CA ARG A 461 -45.60 57.51 -24.51
C ARG A 461 -45.76 56.67 -25.77
N ASP A 462 -46.47 55.55 -25.70
CA ASP A 462 -46.65 54.64 -26.84
C ASP A 462 -47.60 55.23 -27.90
N GLU A 463 -48.57 56.06 -27.51
CA GLU A 463 -49.40 56.87 -28.40
C GLU A 463 -48.55 57.91 -29.15
N ILE A 464 -47.81 58.74 -28.42
CA ILE A 464 -46.93 59.77 -29.00
C ILE A 464 -45.91 59.13 -29.97
N LYS A 465 -45.39 57.94 -29.63
CA LYS A 465 -44.47 57.20 -30.50
C LYS A 465 -45.12 56.77 -31.82
N ARG A 466 -46.42 56.41 -31.81
CA ARG A 466 -47.18 56.07 -33.02
C ARG A 466 -47.43 57.31 -33.87
N GLU A 467 -47.85 58.42 -33.26
CA GLU A 467 -48.04 59.68 -33.97
C GLU A 467 -46.74 60.17 -34.62
N LEU A 468 -45.62 60.13 -33.89
CA LEU A 468 -44.31 60.50 -34.42
C LEU A 468 -43.91 59.63 -35.63
N LYS A 469 -44.26 58.34 -35.62
CA LYS A 469 -44.00 57.45 -36.75
C LYS A 469 -44.81 57.85 -37.98
N MET A 470 -46.10 58.16 -37.80
CA MET A 470 -46.98 58.62 -38.88
C MET A 470 -46.48 59.93 -39.50
N VAL A 471 -46.12 60.91 -38.66
CA VAL A 471 -45.56 62.19 -39.12
C VAL A 471 -44.24 61.99 -39.86
N LYS A 472 -43.36 61.10 -39.38
CA LYS A 472 -42.12 60.76 -40.09
C LYS A 472 -42.39 60.14 -41.46
N THR A 473 -43.33 59.21 -41.57
CA THR A 473 -43.68 58.60 -42.86
C THR A 473 -44.27 59.59 -43.83
N GLU A 474 -45.15 60.48 -43.36
CA GLU A 474 -45.75 61.52 -44.19
C GLU A 474 -44.69 62.51 -44.71
N LYS A 475 -43.78 62.95 -43.83
CA LYS A 475 -42.66 63.82 -44.24
C LYS A 475 -41.74 63.13 -45.24
N THR A 476 -41.48 61.84 -45.09
CA THR A 476 -40.65 61.08 -46.04
C THR A 476 -41.35 61.01 -47.41
N ASN A 477 -42.64 60.68 -47.43
CA ASN A 477 -43.44 60.68 -48.66
C ASN A 477 -43.47 62.06 -49.33
N GLU A 478 -43.51 63.15 -48.56
CA GLU A 478 -43.45 64.51 -49.11
C GLU A 478 -42.07 64.82 -49.72
N ILE A 479 -40.98 64.41 -49.06
CA ILE A 479 -39.61 64.54 -49.60
C ILE A 479 -39.48 63.74 -50.89
N ASP A 480 -39.95 62.50 -50.93
CA ASP A 480 -39.87 61.63 -52.12
C ASP A 480 -40.65 62.22 -53.30
N ARG A 481 -41.85 62.75 -53.06
CA ARG A 481 -42.64 63.46 -54.09
C ARG A 481 -41.91 64.68 -54.64
N LYS A 482 -41.32 65.50 -53.76
CA LYS A 482 -40.54 66.67 -54.18
C LYS A 482 -39.32 66.25 -55.00
N TRP A 483 -38.59 65.23 -54.55
CA TRP A 483 -37.43 64.69 -55.25
C TRP A 483 -37.79 64.14 -56.64
N GLU A 484 -38.91 63.42 -56.75
CA GLU A 484 -39.40 62.89 -58.02
C GLU A 484 -39.72 64.00 -59.03
N ILE A 485 -40.38 65.08 -58.59
CA ILE A 485 -40.65 66.25 -59.42
C ILE A 485 -39.35 66.92 -59.86
N THR A 486 -38.42 67.15 -58.93
CA THR A 486 -37.12 67.77 -59.23
C THR A 486 -36.33 66.95 -60.26
N ASN A 487 -36.32 65.63 -60.15
CA ASN A 487 -35.65 64.77 -61.13
C ASN A 487 -36.29 64.82 -62.51
N LYS A 488 -37.63 64.81 -62.58
CA LYS A 488 -38.35 64.97 -63.86
C LYS A 488 -38.00 66.30 -64.53
N MET A 489 -37.95 67.39 -63.75
CA MET A 489 -37.51 68.70 -64.25
C MET A 489 -36.06 68.68 -64.72
N ASN A 490 -35.13 68.12 -63.94
CA ASN A 490 -33.71 68.06 -64.31
C ASN A 490 -33.49 67.25 -65.60
N ALA A 491 -34.20 66.14 -65.78
CA ALA A 491 -34.11 65.33 -67.00
C ALA A 491 -34.61 66.09 -68.25
N LEU A 492 -35.67 66.90 -68.10
CA LEU A 492 -36.12 67.79 -69.18
C LEU A 492 -35.08 68.85 -69.51
N ILE A 493 -34.54 69.53 -68.49
CA ILE A 493 -33.52 70.58 -68.67
C ILE A 493 -32.33 70.00 -69.41
N GLN A 494 -31.84 68.82 -68.99
CA GLN A 494 -30.75 68.14 -69.69
C GLN A 494 -31.09 67.83 -71.16
N THR A 495 -32.31 67.35 -71.43
CA THR A 495 -32.76 67.09 -72.82
C THR A 495 -32.79 68.38 -73.65
N MET A 496 -33.08 69.53 -73.04
CA MET A 496 -33.06 70.83 -73.72
C MET A 496 -31.63 71.34 -73.95
N ASP A 497 -30.72 71.16 -72.98
CA ASP A 497 -29.32 71.57 -73.11
C ASP A 497 -28.54 70.74 -74.14
N GLU A 498 -28.95 69.49 -74.39
CA GLU A 498 -28.27 68.60 -75.35
C GLU A 498 -28.59 68.91 -76.83
N TRP A 499 -29.68 69.62 -77.12
CA TRP A 499 -30.17 69.83 -78.48
C TRP A 499 -30.74 71.24 -78.66
N ASP A 500 -30.09 72.07 -79.48
CA ASP A 500 -30.55 73.42 -79.81
C ASP A 500 -31.58 73.46 -80.96
N GLU A 501 -31.77 72.33 -81.67
CA GLU A 501 -32.72 72.19 -82.79
C GLU A 501 -33.37 70.79 -82.84
N CYS A 502 -34.56 70.71 -83.47
CA CYS A 502 -35.27 69.44 -83.56
C CYS A 502 -34.52 68.40 -84.43
N ARG A 503 -34.08 67.30 -83.82
CA ARG A 503 -33.44 66.14 -84.50
C ARG A 503 -34.14 65.62 -85.76
N HIS A 504 -35.46 65.80 -85.88
CA HIS A 504 -36.22 65.27 -87.00
C HIS A 504 -36.45 66.28 -88.13
N CYS A 505 -36.71 67.55 -87.80
CA CYS A 505 -37.08 68.57 -88.80
C CYS A 505 -36.12 69.77 -88.88
N GLY A 506 -35.09 69.84 -88.03
CA GLY A 506 -34.08 70.91 -88.03
C GLY A 506 -34.63 72.30 -87.72
N ALA A 507 -35.81 72.40 -87.09
CA ALA A 507 -36.40 73.68 -86.71
C ALA A 507 -35.88 74.13 -85.33
N ASP A 508 -35.61 75.43 -85.19
CA ASP A 508 -35.35 76.08 -83.91
C ASP A 508 -36.48 75.76 -82.92
N PHE A 509 -36.14 75.33 -81.70
CA PHE A 509 -37.07 74.69 -80.78
C PHE A 509 -38.21 75.61 -80.28
N GLY A 510 -39.28 75.74 -81.05
CA GLY A 510 -40.62 75.85 -80.47
C GLY A 510 -41.00 74.49 -79.92
N SER A 511 -41.06 74.30 -78.60
CA SER A 511 -41.38 73.00 -77.98
C SER A 511 -42.44 73.14 -76.89
N TYR A 512 -43.13 72.03 -76.60
CA TYR A 512 -44.04 71.91 -75.45
C TYR A 512 -43.80 70.60 -74.71
N VAL A 513 -44.13 70.58 -73.42
CA VAL A 513 -43.89 69.46 -72.51
C VAL A 513 -45.19 68.69 -72.28
N GLU A 514 -45.13 67.37 -72.36
CA GLU A 514 -46.22 66.48 -71.96
C GLU A 514 -45.84 65.67 -70.71
N ASP A 515 -46.75 65.58 -69.75
CA ASP A 515 -46.59 64.72 -68.57
C ASP A 515 -47.18 63.33 -68.83
N HIS A 516 -46.32 62.30 -68.79
CA HIS A 516 -46.70 60.89 -68.94
C HIS A 516 -46.64 60.13 -67.60
N GLY A 517 -46.72 60.84 -66.49
CA GLY A 517 -46.73 60.32 -65.13
C GLY A 517 -45.34 59.97 -64.63
N LYS A 518 -44.62 59.06 -65.30
CA LYS A 518 -43.27 58.63 -64.87
C LYS A 518 -42.15 59.51 -65.42
N LEU A 519 -42.38 60.15 -66.56
CA LEU A 519 -41.40 60.96 -67.29
C LEU A 519 -42.11 62.15 -67.91
N LEU A 520 -41.42 63.27 -67.99
CA LEU A 520 -41.85 64.41 -68.78
C LEU A 520 -41.19 64.31 -70.16
N VAL A 521 -41.97 64.46 -71.23
CA VAL A 521 -41.51 64.29 -72.61
C VAL A 521 -41.55 65.63 -73.32
N LEU A 522 -40.43 66.01 -73.93
CA LEU A 522 -40.35 67.23 -74.75
C LEU A 522 -40.79 66.93 -76.19
N ARG A 523 -41.62 67.78 -76.77
CA ARG A 523 -42.07 67.63 -78.17
C ARG A 523 -41.79 68.85 -79.02
N CYS A 524 -41.39 68.62 -80.26
CA CYS A 524 -41.29 69.67 -81.26
C CYS A 524 -42.69 70.18 -81.63
N SER A 525 -42.90 71.50 -81.59
CA SER A 525 -44.19 72.13 -81.95
C SER A 525 -44.53 71.97 -83.44
N PHE A 526 -43.54 71.80 -84.30
CA PHE A 526 -43.73 71.74 -85.76
C PHE A 526 -44.00 70.34 -86.28
N CYS A 527 -43.23 69.33 -85.82
CA CYS A 527 -43.36 67.96 -86.31
C CYS A 527 -43.87 66.97 -85.26
N THR A 528 -44.11 67.41 -84.02
CA THR A 528 -44.60 66.59 -82.88
C THR A 528 -43.69 65.45 -82.43
N THR A 529 -42.49 65.34 -83.01
CA THR A 529 -41.48 64.35 -82.65
C THR A 529 -41.12 64.48 -81.17
N ARG A 530 -40.92 63.33 -80.52
CA ARG A 530 -40.53 63.24 -79.11
C ARG A 530 -39.03 63.36 -78.96
N HIS A 531 -38.62 64.14 -77.98
CA HIS A 531 -37.25 64.29 -77.54
C HIS A 531 -37.18 63.80 -76.10
N TRP A 532 -36.26 62.88 -75.87
CA TRP A 532 -35.93 62.31 -74.58
C TRP A 532 -34.42 62.11 -74.55
N SER A 533 -33.83 62.23 -73.36
CA SER A 533 -32.45 61.83 -73.08
C SER A 533 -32.28 60.32 -73.07
#